data_AF-A0A5C7J2K8-F1
#
_entry.id   AF-A0A5C7J2K8-F1
#
_cell.length_a   1.000
_cell.length_b   1.000
_cell.length_c   1.000
_cell.angle_alpha   90.00
_cell.angle_beta   90.00
_cell.angle_gamma   90.00
#
_symmetry.space_group_name_H-M   'P 1'
#
loop_
_entity.id
_entity.type
_entity.pdbx_description
1 polymer ?
#
loop_
_entity_poly.entity_id
_entity_poly.type
_entity_poly.pdbx_seq_one_letter_code
_entity_poly.pdbx_strand_id
1 'polypeptide(L)'
;MGYKHNTRYAVWDGSQWAKFSGISQRSTDTLVTIETNSSSVTCTPDHPFILSDGSTKKAADLRPMEHIGDYIESITPSKNTTSVFELCGTQNGRYIINGNIRSHNCDELAFVKDSVAEEFWASISPTLSTGGSCMIASTPNGDSNLFAQLWRGAKLGTNGFFPIEVKLDEIPDRGEDFRQAEIGRIGMLKFRQEYLCEFLGSSTGFFDLDVDNTVKSTVDGREMCETVNEVTIFKPVALNRVYVVGVDVASGNGGDFTSVEVFEFPLMDQVLEWRSNEANPASGYLKLKKILNYLASGGYPDPPTLNDVYFSVENNGIGESILTAYELDEERPDAVLLSKATAKRTGMHTTDRTKIEYGIIMQNMIKNGRLIVRSHILHEEIRNFETGPRGVPNAKKGGTDDCIMATMIAVRVTYLLAEEDATTFAAVHNVSDRDFLFKPTKDTTDDDDDNFTSMWFFG
;
A
#
# COMPACT_ATOMS: atom_id res chain seq x y z
N MET A 1 -17.14 26.85 26.75
CA MET A 1 -17.64 25.86 25.76
C MET A 1 -16.79 26.02 24.53
N GLY A 2 -16.13 24.95 24.09
CA GLY A 2 -15.40 24.92 22.82
C GLY A 2 -16.28 24.27 21.76
N TYR A 3 -16.18 24.71 20.51
CA TYR A 3 -16.81 24.05 19.37
C TYR A 3 -15.76 23.90 18.27
N LYS A 4 -15.58 22.67 17.77
CA LYS A 4 -14.65 22.38 16.67
C LYS A 4 -15.43 21.84 15.48
N HIS A 5 -15.39 22.57 14.37
CA HIS A 5 -16.01 22.13 13.12
C HIS A 5 -15.37 20.84 12.62
N ASN A 6 -16.21 19.95 12.07
CA ASN A 6 -15.79 18.74 11.41
C ASN A 6 -16.04 18.85 9.90
N THR A 7 -14.98 18.72 9.12
CA THR A 7 -15.02 18.74 7.64
C THR A 7 -14.63 17.39 7.02
N ARG A 8 -14.10 16.46 7.83
CA ARG A 8 -13.41 15.26 7.35
C ARG A 8 -14.00 13.94 7.85
N TYR A 9 -14.42 13.91 9.11
CA TYR A 9 -14.75 12.66 9.79
C TYR A 9 -16.23 12.29 9.64
N ALA A 10 -16.53 11.00 9.72
CA ALA A 10 -17.87 10.45 9.79
C ALA A 10 -18.03 9.62 11.06
N VAL A 11 -19.27 9.40 11.49
CA VAL A 11 -19.62 8.54 12.62
C VAL A 11 -20.57 7.45 12.16
N TRP A 12 -20.47 6.26 12.76
CA TRP A 12 -21.39 5.15 12.48
C TRP A 12 -22.75 5.42 13.10
N ASP A 13 -23.82 5.41 12.30
CA ASP A 13 -25.20 5.65 12.76
C ASP A 13 -25.99 4.36 13.08
N GLY A 14 -25.35 3.21 12.94
CA GLY A 14 -25.97 1.88 13.03
C GLY A 14 -26.23 1.21 11.68
N SER A 15 -26.17 1.95 10.58
CA SER A 15 -26.41 1.44 9.23
C SER A 15 -25.33 1.88 8.22
N GLN A 16 -24.80 3.09 8.37
CA GLN A 16 -23.79 3.66 7.48
C GLN A 16 -22.92 4.69 8.23
N TRP A 17 -21.82 5.08 7.58
CA TRP A 17 -21.01 6.22 8.01
C TRP A 17 -21.69 7.53 7.63
N ALA A 18 -22.03 8.35 8.63
CA ALA A 18 -22.76 9.62 8.47
C ALA A 18 -21.91 10.83 8.87
N LYS A 19 -22.07 11.94 8.15
CA LYS A 19 -21.38 13.21 8.49
C LYS A 19 -21.98 13.84 9.75
N PHE A 20 -21.15 14.59 10.46
CA PHE A 20 -21.56 15.45 11.57
C PHE A 20 -20.89 16.82 11.47
N SER A 21 -21.49 17.85 12.05
CA SER A 21 -21.06 19.25 11.87
C SER A 21 -19.83 19.63 12.70
N GLY A 22 -19.65 19.00 13.87
CA GLY A 22 -18.53 19.28 14.75
C GLY A 22 -18.64 18.59 16.12
N ILE A 23 -17.66 18.84 16.99
CA ILE A 23 -17.65 18.38 18.38
C ILE A 23 -17.74 19.61 19.29
N SER A 24 -18.67 19.61 20.22
CA SER A 24 -18.73 20.59 21.31
C SER A 24 -18.10 20.03 22.58
N GLN A 25 -17.39 20.87 23.32
CA GLN A 25 -16.79 20.55 24.61
C GLN A 25 -17.37 21.47 25.69
N ARG A 26 -17.80 20.88 26.81
CA ARG A 26 -18.23 21.62 28.01
C ARG A 26 -17.68 20.97 29.28
N SER A 27 -17.45 21.77 30.30
CA SER A 27 -17.16 21.27 31.65
C SER A 27 -18.48 20.99 32.37
N THR A 28 -18.56 19.89 33.10
CA THR A 28 -19.69 19.52 33.95
C THR A 28 -19.16 18.90 35.24
N ASP A 29 -19.91 19.02 36.32
CA ASP A 29 -19.66 18.33 37.59
C ASP A 29 -20.69 17.22 37.85
N THR A 30 -21.71 17.10 36.99
CA THR A 30 -22.83 16.20 37.17
C THR A 30 -22.86 15.20 36.02
N LEU A 31 -22.79 13.92 36.36
CA LEU A 31 -22.79 12.80 35.43
C LEU A 31 -23.78 11.73 35.88
N VAL A 32 -24.21 10.91 34.93
CA VAL A 32 -25.00 9.70 35.17
C VAL A 32 -24.30 8.54 34.50
N THR A 33 -24.05 7.48 35.26
CA THR A 33 -23.58 6.20 34.73
C THR A 33 -24.77 5.27 34.57
N ILE A 34 -25.02 4.81 33.35
CA ILE A 34 -26.05 3.83 33.01
C ILE A 34 -25.34 2.50 32.79
N GLU A 35 -25.67 1.50 33.59
CA GLU A 35 -25.20 0.13 33.42
C GLU A 35 -26.27 -0.68 32.69
N THR A 36 -25.83 -1.45 31.70
CA THR A 36 -26.63 -2.40 30.92
C THR A 36 -26.05 -3.79 31.10
N ASN A 37 -26.77 -4.84 30.67
CA ASN A 37 -26.31 -6.22 30.81
C ASN A 37 -24.90 -6.47 30.22
N SER A 38 -24.56 -5.76 29.13
CA SER A 38 -23.33 -5.97 28.37
C SER A 38 -22.30 -4.84 28.51
N SER A 39 -22.71 -3.64 28.96
CA SER A 39 -21.86 -2.45 28.89
C SER A 39 -22.25 -1.37 29.91
N SER A 40 -21.44 -0.33 30.02
CA SER A 40 -21.80 0.89 30.74
C SER A 40 -21.47 2.14 29.96
N VAL A 41 -22.27 3.19 30.16
CA VAL A 41 -22.08 4.51 29.57
C VAL A 41 -22.20 5.59 30.62
N THR A 42 -21.23 6.49 30.67
CA THR A 42 -21.24 7.66 31.54
C THR A 42 -21.43 8.92 30.70
N CYS A 43 -22.48 9.68 30.99
CA CYS A 43 -22.85 10.85 30.20
C CYS A 43 -23.43 11.96 31.10
N THR A 44 -23.76 13.09 30.50
CA THR A 44 -24.46 14.16 31.23
C THR A 44 -25.94 13.82 31.42
N PRO A 45 -26.58 14.28 32.51
CA PRO A 45 -27.99 14.00 32.79
C PRO A 45 -28.96 14.38 31.65
N ASP A 46 -28.61 15.36 30.84
CA ASP A 46 -29.40 15.87 29.72
C ASP A 46 -29.13 15.17 28.37
N HIS A 47 -28.18 14.22 28.31
CA HIS A 47 -27.85 13.51 27.08
C HIS A 47 -29.03 12.64 26.59
N PRO A 48 -29.47 12.76 25.32
CA PRO A 48 -30.62 12.01 24.82
C PRO A 48 -30.26 10.59 24.38
N PHE A 49 -31.03 9.61 24.84
CA PHE A 49 -31.01 8.22 24.40
C PHE A 49 -32.26 7.89 23.58
N ILE A 50 -32.08 7.08 22.53
CA ILE A 50 -33.17 6.50 21.76
C ILE A 50 -33.51 5.14 22.35
N LEU A 51 -34.75 4.96 22.77
CA LEU A 51 -35.28 3.68 23.23
C LEU A 51 -35.64 2.81 22.02
N SER A 52 -35.79 1.51 22.25
CA SER A 52 -36.04 0.55 21.17
C SER A 52 -37.44 0.66 20.55
N ASP A 53 -38.35 1.37 21.20
CA ASP A 53 -39.63 1.78 20.62
C ASP A 53 -39.52 3.04 19.72
N GLY A 54 -38.31 3.58 19.54
CA GLY A 54 -38.02 4.77 18.76
C GLY A 54 -38.23 6.09 19.50
N SER A 55 -38.72 6.07 20.74
CA SER A 55 -38.86 7.27 21.57
C SER A 55 -37.51 7.76 22.08
N THR A 56 -37.44 9.03 22.51
CA THR A 56 -36.21 9.63 23.06
C THR A 56 -36.43 10.03 24.51
N LYS A 57 -35.45 9.73 25.38
CA LYS A 57 -35.41 10.19 26.78
C LYS A 57 -34.04 10.73 27.14
N LYS A 58 -33.98 11.66 28.09
CA LYS A 58 -32.70 12.09 28.66
C LYS A 58 -32.15 11.03 29.59
N ALA A 59 -30.82 10.99 29.77
CA ALA A 59 -30.14 10.07 30.68
C ALA A 59 -30.71 10.11 32.10
N ALA A 60 -31.07 11.29 32.60
CA ALA A 60 -31.68 11.48 33.92
C ALA A 60 -33.09 10.90 34.06
N ASP A 61 -33.80 10.72 32.95
CA ASP A 61 -35.20 10.28 32.91
C ASP A 61 -35.35 8.79 32.60
N LEU A 62 -34.23 8.11 32.31
CA LEU A 62 -34.19 6.66 32.09
C LEU A 62 -34.49 5.90 33.39
N ARG A 63 -34.95 4.66 33.24
CA ARG A 63 -35.26 3.76 34.36
C ARG A 63 -34.69 2.36 34.12
N PRO A 64 -34.36 1.61 35.19
CA PRO A 64 -34.04 0.19 35.07
C PRO A 64 -35.12 -0.57 34.28
N MET A 65 -34.70 -1.59 33.53
CA MET A 65 -35.49 -2.39 32.59
C MET A 65 -35.93 -1.69 31.29
N GLU A 66 -35.65 -0.40 31.09
CA GLU A 66 -35.83 0.22 29.77
C GLU A 66 -34.73 -0.26 28.80
N HIS A 67 -35.04 -0.29 27.50
CA HIS A 67 -34.17 -0.91 26.47
C HIS A 67 -33.59 0.14 25.51
N ILE A 68 -32.30 0.41 25.64
CA ILE A 68 -31.51 1.36 24.83
C ILE A 68 -30.50 0.61 23.94
N GLY A 69 -31.00 -0.37 23.17
CA GLY A 69 -30.18 -1.36 22.47
C GLY A 69 -29.79 -2.55 23.36
N ASP A 70 -29.76 -2.36 24.67
CA ASP A 70 -29.68 -3.39 25.71
C ASP A 70 -30.53 -2.95 26.94
N TYR A 71 -30.85 -3.87 27.85
CA TYR A 71 -31.61 -3.57 29.06
C TYR A 71 -30.75 -2.82 30.06
N ILE A 72 -31.30 -1.75 30.63
CA ILE A 72 -30.67 -1.00 31.71
C ILE A 72 -30.81 -1.78 33.03
N GLU A 73 -29.68 -2.10 33.66
CA GLU A 73 -29.60 -2.72 34.98
C GLU A 73 -29.67 -1.66 36.09
N SER A 74 -28.86 -0.61 35.98
CA SER A 74 -28.71 0.40 37.03
C SER A 74 -28.42 1.78 36.45
N ILE A 75 -28.77 2.82 37.21
CA ILE A 75 -28.52 4.22 36.87
C ILE A 75 -27.97 4.89 38.11
N THR A 76 -26.69 5.28 38.06
CA THR A 76 -25.95 5.82 39.19
C THR A 76 -25.51 7.26 38.92
N PRO A 77 -26.08 8.26 39.60
CA PRO A 77 -25.59 9.63 39.54
C PRO A 77 -24.20 9.73 40.17
N SER A 78 -23.31 10.52 39.57
CA SER A 78 -22.00 10.82 40.15
C SER A 78 -21.67 12.30 40.02
N LYS A 79 -20.87 12.79 40.98
CA LYS A 79 -20.33 14.14 40.95
C LYS A 79 -18.84 14.10 40.72
N ASN A 80 -18.42 14.49 39.52
CA ASN A 80 -17.02 14.58 39.15
C ASN A 80 -16.84 15.71 38.13
N THR A 81 -15.94 16.65 38.43
CA THR A 81 -15.65 17.74 37.49
C THR A 81 -14.85 17.18 36.33
N THR A 82 -15.45 17.13 35.15
CA THR A 82 -14.83 16.62 33.93
C THR A 82 -15.20 17.46 32.71
N SER A 83 -14.42 17.35 31.65
CA SER A 83 -14.81 17.80 30.32
C SER A 83 -15.59 16.69 29.63
N VAL A 84 -16.77 17.02 29.12
CA VAL A 84 -17.57 16.15 28.25
C VAL A 84 -17.57 16.69 26.83
N PHE A 85 -17.65 15.76 25.87
CA PHE A 85 -17.64 16.03 24.45
C PHE A 85 -18.92 15.49 23.82
N GLU A 86 -19.52 16.27 22.92
CA GLU A 86 -20.80 15.93 22.28
C GLU A 86 -20.68 16.17 20.77
N LEU A 87 -21.11 15.19 19.96
CA LEU A 87 -21.19 15.33 18.51
C LEU A 87 -22.39 16.21 18.14
N CYS A 88 -22.17 17.21 17.29
CA CYS A 88 -23.20 18.15 16.88
C CYS A 88 -23.59 17.94 15.42
N GLY A 89 -24.89 18.00 15.13
CA GLY A 89 -25.42 18.01 13.77
C GLY A 89 -25.09 16.74 12.99
N THR A 90 -25.26 15.57 13.60
CA THR A 90 -25.21 14.27 12.91
C THR A 90 -26.33 14.18 11.89
N GLN A 91 -26.02 13.77 10.66
CA GLN A 91 -26.95 13.84 9.52
C GLN A 91 -28.28 13.12 9.78
N ASN A 92 -28.26 12.02 10.55
CA ASN A 92 -29.44 11.23 10.89
C ASN A 92 -29.91 11.41 12.34
N GLY A 93 -29.30 12.33 13.11
CA GLY A 93 -29.62 12.58 14.51
C GLY A 93 -29.24 11.44 15.47
N ARG A 94 -28.52 10.44 14.99
CA ARG A 94 -28.14 9.21 15.72
C ARG A 94 -26.70 8.86 15.42
N TYR A 95 -26.06 8.25 16.40
CA TYR A 95 -24.75 7.64 16.29
C TYR A 95 -24.63 6.54 17.34
N ILE A 96 -23.85 5.51 17.04
CA ILE A 96 -23.57 4.44 18.00
C ILE A 96 -22.29 4.78 18.75
N ILE A 97 -22.39 4.84 20.08
CA ILE A 97 -21.24 4.86 20.97
C ILE A 97 -21.09 3.45 21.54
N ASN A 98 -20.02 2.75 21.18
CA ASN A 98 -19.70 1.47 21.80
C ASN A 98 -19.08 1.71 23.19
N GLY A 99 -19.91 2.02 24.19
CA GLY A 99 -19.58 2.03 25.62
C GLY A 99 -18.24 2.71 25.99
N ASN A 100 -17.72 2.36 27.16
CA ASN A 100 -16.36 2.71 27.57
C ASN A 100 -15.38 2.29 26.48
N ILE A 101 -14.77 3.26 25.79
CA ILE A 101 -13.59 2.98 24.99
C ILE A 101 -12.50 2.57 25.98
N ARG A 102 -12.36 1.27 26.26
CA ARG A 102 -11.12 0.68 26.77
C ARG A 102 -10.12 0.76 25.62
N SER A 103 -9.71 2.00 25.31
CA SER A 103 -8.68 2.29 24.33
C SER A 103 -7.35 2.09 25.01
N HIS A 104 -6.51 1.22 24.46
CA HIS A 104 -5.09 1.32 24.74
C HIS A 104 -4.56 2.53 23.98
N ASN A 105 -4.04 3.52 24.68
CA ASN A 105 -3.43 4.70 24.06
C ASN A 105 -1.90 4.52 24.11
N CYS A 106 -1.29 4.38 22.95
CA CYS A 106 0.15 4.25 22.80
C CYS A 106 0.69 5.59 22.27
N ASP A 107 1.25 6.40 23.16
CA ASP A 107 1.87 7.68 22.80
C ASP A 107 3.38 7.48 22.62
N GLU A 108 3.96 8.17 21.64
CA GLU A 108 5.36 8.09 21.24
C GLU A 108 5.92 6.68 20.97
N LEU A 109 5.09 5.80 20.40
CA LEU A 109 5.44 4.39 20.20
C LEU A 109 6.72 4.19 19.35
N ALA A 110 7.03 5.08 18.40
CA ALA A 110 8.22 4.95 17.55
C ALA A 110 9.54 5.15 18.33
N PHE A 111 9.48 5.76 19.52
CA PHE A 111 10.63 6.00 20.38
C PHE A 111 10.76 4.97 21.50
N VAL A 112 9.77 4.07 21.65
CA VAL A 112 9.88 2.93 22.55
C VAL A 112 10.88 1.94 21.96
N LYS A 113 11.83 1.49 22.79
CA LYS A 113 12.83 0.51 22.38
C LYS A 113 12.14 -0.75 21.82
N ASP A 114 12.59 -1.22 20.65
CA ASP A 114 11.93 -2.30 19.90
C ASP A 114 11.56 -3.52 20.74
N SER A 115 12.49 -4.02 21.57
CA SER A 115 12.23 -5.19 22.43
C SER A 115 11.05 -4.98 23.39
N VAL A 116 10.90 -3.75 23.91
CA VAL A 116 9.81 -3.39 24.83
C VAL A 116 8.51 -3.20 24.05
N ALA A 117 8.59 -2.54 22.89
CA ALA A 117 7.43 -2.31 22.03
C ALA A 117 6.83 -3.65 21.54
N GLU A 118 7.67 -4.59 21.10
CA GLU A 118 7.25 -5.92 20.63
C GLU A 118 6.64 -6.77 21.77
N GLU A 119 7.27 -6.81 22.94
CA GLU A 119 6.75 -7.56 24.10
C GLU A 119 5.41 -6.99 24.56
N PHE A 120 5.32 -5.66 24.67
CA PHE A 120 4.07 -4.96 24.98
C PHE A 120 2.98 -5.29 23.95
N TRP A 121 3.30 -5.19 22.65
CA TRP A 121 2.35 -5.44 21.57
C TRP A 121 1.84 -6.88 21.56
N ALA A 122 2.72 -7.85 21.77
CA ALA A 122 2.36 -9.26 21.88
C ALA A 122 1.38 -9.52 23.04
N SER A 123 1.50 -8.77 24.14
CA SER A 123 0.61 -8.91 25.29
C SER A 123 -0.80 -8.34 25.07
N ILE A 124 -0.95 -7.28 24.27
CA ILE A 124 -2.24 -6.60 24.05
C ILE A 124 -2.96 -7.04 22.77
N SER A 125 -2.23 -7.52 21.77
CA SER A 125 -2.77 -7.91 20.45
C SER A 125 -3.96 -8.90 20.52
N PRO A 126 -3.93 -9.96 21.37
CA PRO A 126 -5.07 -10.87 21.51
C PRO A 126 -6.36 -10.18 21.98
N THR A 127 -6.25 -9.19 22.87
CA THR A 127 -7.41 -8.45 23.39
C THR A 127 -7.97 -7.44 22.37
N LEU A 128 -7.10 -6.87 21.52
CA LEU A 128 -7.54 -6.01 20.42
C LEU A 128 -8.34 -6.79 19.38
N SER A 129 -7.90 -8.01 19.05
CA SER A 129 -8.58 -8.89 18.09
C SER A 129 -9.97 -9.37 18.53
N THR A 130 -10.29 -9.33 19.83
CA THR A 130 -11.59 -9.75 20.39
C THR A 130 -12.55 -8.58 20.66
N GLY A 131 -12.37 -7.42 20.00
CA GLY A 131 -13.24 -6.26 20.12
C GLY A 131 -12.70 -5.11 20.98
N GLY A 132 -11.39 -5.09 21.27
CA GLY A 132 -10.71 -3.95 21.89
C GLY A 132 -10.47 -2.80 20.90
N SER A 133 -10.22 -1.60 21.41
CA SER A 133 -9.82 -0.43 20.60
C SER A 133 -8.43 0.03 21.01
N CYS A 134 -7.66 0.58 20.07
CA CYS A 134 -6.32 1.12 20.31
C CYS A 134 -6.13 2.40 19.49
N MET A 135 -5.54 3.42 20.12
CA MET A 135 -5.07 4.63 19.44
C MET A 135 -3.56 4.74 19.61
N ILE A 136 -2.86 4.97 18.50
CA ILE A 136 -1.40 5.09 18.47
C ILE A 136 -1.05 6.45 17.89
N ALA A 137 -0.21 7.21 18.60
CA ALA A 137 0.31 8.49 18.17
C ALA A 137 1.83 8.52 18.34
N SER A 138 2.58 8.97 17.33
CA SER A 138 4.03 9.15 17.40
C SER A 138 4.53 9.91 16.17
N THR A 139 5.70 10.55 16.25
CA THR A 139 6.47 10.94 15.05
C THR A 139 7.34 9.77 14.57
N PRO A 140 7.58 9.63 13.25
CA PRO A 140 8.42 8.54 12.73
C PRO A 140 9.85 8.58 13.27
N ASN A 141 10.35 7.42 13.69
CA ASN A 141 11.72 7.26 14.19
C ASN A 141 12.32 5.96 13.65
N GLY A 142 13.01 6.07 12.52
CA GLY A 142 13.36 4.91 11.70
C GLY A 142 12.15 4.38 10.92
N ASP A 143 12.37 3.33 10.15
CA ASP A 143 11.40 2.79 9.19
C ASP A 143 11.03 1.33 9.45
N SER A 144 11.68 0.66 10.40
CA SER A 144 11.56 -0.77 10.65
C SER A 144 10.93 -1.12 11.99
N ASN A 145 10.77 -0.17 12.91
CA ASN A 145 10.21 -0.41 14.24
C ASN A 145 8.70 -0.77 14.19
N LEU A 146 8.15 -1.17 15.34
CA LEU A 146 6.74 -1.56 15.46
C LEU A 146 5.78 -0.48 14.96
N PHE A 147 6.04 0.79 15.28
CA PHE A 147 5.20 1.90 14.82
C PHE A 147 5.19 2.00 13.29
N ALA A 148 6.35 1.93 12.64
CA ALA A 148 6.46 1.96 11.19
C ALA A 148 5.76 0.76 10.53
N GLN A 149 5.86 -0.43 11.12
CA GLN A 149 5.16 -1.64 10.63
C GLN A 149 3.63 -1.48 10.74
N LEU A 150 3.12 -1.01 11.89
CA LEU A 150 1.69 -0.79 12.09
C LEU A 150 1.15 0.29 11.17
N TRP A 151 1.89 1.39 10.99
CA TRP A 151 1.55 2.47 10.08
C TRP A 151 1.49 2.02 8.62
N ARG A 152 2.51 1.28 8.15
CA ARG A 152 2.55 0.72 6.78
C ARG A 152 1.38 -0.22 6.55
N GLY A 153 1.11 -1.14 7.49
CA GLY A 153 -0.03 -2.05 7.36
C GLY A 153 -1.38 -1.32 7.35
N ALA A 154 -1.52 -0.21 8.08
CA ALA A 154 -2.73 0.61 8.08
C ALA A 154 -2.94 1.34 6.74
N LYS A 155 -1.86 1.85 6.12
CA LYS A 155 -1.89 2.48 4.79
C LYS A 155 -2.19 1.48 3.67
N LEU A 156 -1.66 0.26 3.78
CA LEU A 156 -1.84 -0.84 2.81
C LEU A 156 -3.14 -1.62 3.02
N GLY A 157 -3.90 -1.37 4.09
CA GLY A 157 -5.11 -2.12 4.42
C GLY A 157 -4.86 -3.57 4.85
N THR A 158 -3.63 -3.91 5.23
CA THR A 158 -3.25 -5.26 5.68
C THR A 158 -3.45 -5.46 7.19
N ASN A 159 -3.85 -4.40 7.92
CA ASN A 159 -4.25 -4.48 9.33
C ASN A 159 -5.52 -3.66 9.61
N GLY A 160 -6.07 -3.80 10.83
CA GLY A 160 -7.32 -3.15 11.24
C GLY A 160 -7.21 -1.69 11.69
N PHE A 161 -6.06 -1.03 11.53
CA PHE A 161 -5.87 0.36 11.92
C PHE A 161 -6.27 1.32 10.79
N PHE A 162 -6.80 2.47 11.19
CA PHE A 162 -7.10 3.57 10.27
C PHE A 162 -6.00 4.64 10.38
N PRO A 163 -5.21 4.90 9.32
CA PRO A 163 -4.07 5.82 9.40
C PRO A 163 -4.54 7.29 9.35
N ILE A 164 -4.13 8.09 10.34
CA ILE A 164 -4.34 9.54 10.37
C ILE A 164 -2.99 10.24 10.44
N GLU A 165 -2.70 11.06 9.44
CA GLU A 165 -1.48 11.86 9.32
C GLU A 165 -1.83 13.33 9.53
N VAL A 166 -1.01 14.04 10.30
CA VAL A 166 -1.15 15.49 10.54
C VAL A 166 0.14 16.19 10.15
N LYS A 167 0.10 16.96 9.06
CA LYS A 167 1.29 17.64 8.51
C LYS A 167 1.48 19.04 9.08
N LEU A 168 2.70 19.57 8.96
CA LEU A 168 3.07 20.90 9.44
C LEU A 168 2.09 22.01 9.00
N ASP A 169 1.71 22.01 7.73
CA ASP A 169 0.85 23.01 7.09
C ASP A 169 -0.62 22.92 7.53
N GLU A 170 -1.01 21.84 8.21
CA GLU A 170 -2.34 21.66 8.77
C GLU A 170 -2.49 22.28 10.17
N ILE A 171 -1.38 22.72 10.79
CA ILE A 171 -1.38 23.34 12.11
C ILE A 171 -1.34 24.87 11.95
N PRO A 172 -2.32 25.61 12.54
CA PRO A 172 -2.29 27.07 12.54
C PRO A 172 -0.97 27.62 13.07
N ASP A 173 -0.52 28.73 12.49
CA ASP A 173 0.68 29.47 12.88
C ASP A 173 2.04 28.78 12.58
N ARG A 174 2.06 27.69 11.80
CA ARG A 174 3.29 26.99 11.35
C ARG A 174 3.62 27.24 9.87
N GLY A 175 3.78 28.51 9.50
CA GLY A 175 4.12 28.95 8.14
C GLY A 175 5.61 28.80 7.77
N GLU A 176 6.01 29.42 6.66
CA GLU A 176 7.37 29.32 6.12
C GLU A 176 8.45 29.84 7.09
N ASP A 177 8.17 30.92 7.82
CA ASP A 177 9.10 31.46 8.82
C ASP A 177 9.38 30.45 9.95
N PHE A 178 8.35 29.70 10.38
CA PHE A 178 8.49 28.62 11.35
C PHE A 178 9.33 27.48 10.77
N ARG A 179 9.06 27.07 9.52
CA ARG A 179 9.83 26.04 8.81
C ARG A 179 11.32 26.39 8.78
N GLN A 180 11.67 27.61 8.36
CA GLN A 180 13.07 28.03 8.24
C GLN A 180 13.78 28.12 9.59
N ALA A 181 13.12 28.71 10.59
CA ALA A 181 13.66 28.79 11.95
C ALA A 181 13.93 27.39 12.51
N GLU A 182 13.01 26.46 12.29
CA GLU A 182 13.10 25.12 12.86
C GLU A 182 14.10 24.23 12.13
N ILE A 183 14.17 24.29 10.79
CA ILE A 183 15.25 23.65 10.02
C ILE A 183 16.62 24.16 10.49
N GLY A 184 16.76 25.46 10.74
CA GLY A 184 17.99 26.04 11.28
C GLY A 184 18.34 25.51 12.68
N ARG A 185 17.33 25.14 13.48
CA ARG A 185 17.49 24.65 14.86
C ARG A 185 17.81 23.15 14.94
N ILE A 186 17.04 22.32 14.25
CA ILE A 186 17.11 20.85 14.38
C ILE A 186 17.76 20.15 13.18
N GLY A 187 18.02 20.89 12.11
CA GLY A 187 18.52 20.35 10.85
C GLY A 187 17.41 19.71 10.00
N MET A 188 17.64 19.69 8.69
CA MET A 188 16.65 19.19 7.71
C MET A 188 16.22 17.74 7.97
N LEU A 189 17.14 16.87 8.39
CA LEU A 189 16.85 15.45 8.61
C LEU A 189 15.82 15.26 9.73
N LYS A 190 16.05 15.86 10.90
CA LYS A 190 15.09 15.80 12.01
C LYS A 190 13.80 16.55 11.68
N PHE A 191 13.90 17.63 10.91
CA PHE A 191 12.72 18.36 10.46
C PHE A 191 11.78 17.51 9.60
N ARG A 192 12.34 16.70 8.70
CA ARG A 192 11.57 15.75 7.86
C ARG A 192 10.87 14.68 8.71
N GLN A 193 11.53 14.13 9.73
CA GLN A 193 10.90 13.19 10.67
C GLN A 193 9.79 13.85 11.48
N GLU A 194 10.10 14.97 12.14
CA GLU A 194 9.24 15.55 13.17
C GLU A 194 8.04 16.32 12.60
N TYR A 195 8.22 17.01 11.46
CA TYR A 195 7.22 17.93 10.92
C TYR A 195 6.62 17.49 9.59
N LEU A 196 7.31 16.65 8.83
CA LEU A 196 6.81 16.10 7.57
C LEU A 196 6.38 14.63 7.69
N CYS A 197 6.47 14.05 8.90
CA CYS A 197 6.11 12.66 9.18
C CYS A 197 6.78 11.67 8.23
N GLU A 198 8.02 11.94 7.84
CA GLU A 198 8.76 11.05 6.96
C GLU A 198 9.45 9.93 7.73
N PHE A 199 9.14 8.69 7.38
CA PHE A 199 9.90 7.52 7.80
C PHE A 199 11.25 7.53 7.09
N LEU A 200 12.21 8.23 7.67
CA LEU A 200 13.58 8.22 7.16
C LEU A 200 14.19 6.88 7.50
N GLY A 201 14.42 6.07 6.46
CA GLY A 201 15.09 4.79 6.61
C GLY A 201 16.54 4.97 7.05
N SER A 202 17.06 3.94 7.72
CA SER A 202 18.51 3.73 7.72
C SER A 202 19.00 3.67 6.26
N SER A 203 20.27 3.97 6.02
CA SER A 203 20.92 4.14 4.70
C SER A 203 20.96 2.89 3.79
N THR A 204 19.89 2.08 3.74
CA THR A 204 19.83 0.73 3.15
C THR A 204 18.84 0.60 1.99
N GLY A 205 18.11 1.63 1.59
CA GLY A 205 17.18 1.57 0.43
C GLY A 205 17.89 1.11 -0.85
N PHE A 206 17.27 0.19 -1.61
CA PHE A 206 17.85 -0.28 -2.87
C PHE A 206 17.67 0.73 -4.00
N PHE A 207 16.47 1.31 -4.11
CA PHE A 207 16.20 2.43 -5.02
C PHE A 207 16.63 3.73 -4.36
N ASP A 208 17.34 4.58 -5.10
CA ASP A 208 17.78 5.88 -4.63
C ASP A 208 16.61 6.88 -4.55
N LEU A 209 16.86 8.01 -3.88
CA LEU A 209 15.85 9.05 -3.68
C LEU A 209 15.38 9.70 -5.00
N ASP A 210 16.20 9.67 -6.06
CA ASP A 210 15.80 10.23 -7.35
C ASP A 210 14.71 9.37 -8.00
N VAL A 211 14.78 8.04 -7.82
CA VAL A 211 13.70 7.12 -8.25
C VAL A 211 12.40 7.47 -7.55
N ASP A 212 12.40 7.59 -6.21
CA ASP A 212 11.19 7.93 -5.44
C ASP A 212 10.57 9.25 -5.90
N ASN A 213 11.40 10.29 -6.06
CA ASN A 213 10.94 11.60 -6.53
C ASN A 213 10.38 11.53 -7.96
N THR A 214 11.00 10.75 -8.84
CA THR A 214 10.55 10.58 -10.23
C THR A 214 9.21 9.87 -10.28
N VAL A 215 9.06 8.74 -9.57
CA VAL A 215 7.81 7.99 -9.51
C VAL A 215 6.69 8.81 -8.88
N LYS A 216 6.98 9.53 -7.80
CA LYS A 216 6.01 10.42 -7.15
C LYS A 216 5.44 11.44 -8.14
N SER A 217 6.29 12.04 -8.98
CA SER A 217 5.85 13.00 -9.99
C SER A 217 4.93 12.40 -11.07
N THR A 218 5.09 11.12 -11.39
CA THR A 218 4.28 10.43 -12.41
C THR A 218 2.99 9.87 -11.85
N VAL A 219 3.00 9.48 -10.57
CA VAL A 219 1.84 8.99 -9.80
C VAL A 219 0.90 10.14 -9.42
N ASP A 220 1.41 11.24 -8.85
CA ASP A 220 0.58 12.39 -8.43
C ASP A 220 -0.02 13.17 -9.61
N GLY A 221 0.51 12.96 -10.82
CA GLY A 221 0.26 13.81 -11.99
C GLY A 221 -0.96 13.47 -12.86
N ARG A 222 -1.80 12.45 -12.56
CA ARG A 222 -2.89 12.05 -13.49
C ARG A 222 -4.22 11.64 -12.85
N GLU A 223 -5.30 11.99 -13.55
CA GLU A 223 -6.71 11.88 -13.11
C GLU A 223 -7.42 10.56 -13.48
N MET A 224 -6.86 9.73 -14.38
CA MET A 224 -7.51 8.48 -14.80
C MET A 224 -6.88 7.27 -14.10
N CYS A 225 -7.60 6.77 -13.11
CA CYS A 225 -7.42 5.47 -12.51
C CYS A 225 -8.81 4.84 -12.39
N GLU A 226 -9.06 3.77 -13.14
CA GLU A 226 -10.31 3.00 -13.04
C GLU A 226 -9.99 1.57 -12.65
N THR A 227 -10.66 1.07 -11.62
CA THR A 227 -10.56 -0.35 -11.26
C THR A 227 -11.79 -1.09 -11.79
N VAL A 228 -11.57 -2.00 -12.73
CA VAL A 228 -12.62 -2.83 -13.33
C VAL A 228 -12.26 -4.30 -13.12
N ASN A 229 -13.16 -5.06 -12.48
CA ASN A 229 -12.93 -6.47 -12.17
C ASN A 229 -11.56 -6.72 -11.49
N GLU A 230 -11.22 -5.91 -10.48
CA GLU A 230 -9.94 -5.95 -9.73
C GLU A 230 -8.69 -5.55 -10.53
N VAL A 231 -8.81 -5.25 -11.81
CA VAL A 231 -7.71 -4.72 -12.63
C VAL A 231 -7.73 -3.20 -12.55
N THR A 232 -6.61 -2.61 -12.16
CA THR A 232 -6.47 -1.16 -12.10
C THR A 232 -5.87 -0.67 -13.41
N ILE A 233 -6.60 0.16 -14.14
CA ILE A 233 -6.21 0.72 -15.45
C ILE A 233 -5.82 2.18 -15.25
N PHE A 234 -4.57 2.50 -15.57
CA PHE A 234 -4.00 3.85 -15.46
C PHE A 234 -3.99 4.62 -16.78
N LYS A 235 -4.01 3.88 -17.88
CA LYS A 235 -3.99 4.42 -19.24
C LYS A 235 -4.89 3.54 -20.12
N PRO A 236 -5.79 4.12 -20.92
CA PRO A 236 -6.59 3.35 -21.88
C PRO A 236 -5.70 2.57 -22.86
N VAL A 237 -6.09 1.33 -23.15
CA VAL A 237 -5.39 0.49 -24.13
C VAL A 237 -5.68 1.01 -25.55
N ALA A 238 -4.65 1.45 -26.26
CA ALA A 238 -4.73 1.86 -27.66
C ALA A 238 -4.46 0.68 -28.61
N LEU A 239 -4.98 0.78 -29.83
CA LEU A 239 -4.72 -0.18 -30.92
C LEU A 239 -3.41 0.14 -31.67
N ASN A 240 -2.87 -0.86 -32.37
CA ASN A 240 -1.61 -0.81 -33.11
C ASN A 240 -0.43 -0.37 -32.22
N ARG A 241 -0.35 -0.97 -31.03
CA ARG A 241 0.70 -0.75 -30.03
C ARG A 241 1.35 -2.08 -29.65
N VAL A 242 2.50 -1.95 -28.98
CA VAL A 242 3.22 -3.07 -28.38
C VAL A 242 3.08 -2.99 -26.87
N TYR A 243 2.64 -4.07 -26.24
CA TYR A 243 2.54 -4.18 -24.78
C TYR A 243 3.46 -5.27 -24.26
N VAL A 244 4.09 -4.97 -23.13
CA VAL A 244 5.00 -5.87 -22.43
C VAL A 244 4.43 -6.16 -21.05
N VAL A 245 4.34 -7.44 -20.71
CA VAL A 245 3.69 -7.93 -19.50
C VAL A 245 4.67 -8.77 -18.69
N GLY A 246 4.84 -8.41 -17.42
CA GLY A 246 5.58 -9.20 -16.45
C GLY A 246 4.64 -9.81 -15.43
N VAL A 247 4.89 -11.08 -15.08
CA VAL A 247 4.03 -11.83 -14.16
C VAL A 247 4.88 -12.48 -13.08
N ASP A 248 4.64 -12.09 -11.83
CA ASP A 248 5.12 -12.80 -10.64
C ASP A 248 3.96 -13.56 -10.01
N VAL A 249 4.20 -14.81 -9.58
CA VAL A 249 3.14 -15.76 -9.23
C VAL A 249 3.28 -16.24 -7.80
N ALA A 250 2.19 -16.14 -7.05
CA ALA A 250 2.08 -16.65 -5.69
C ALA A 250 1.05 -17.79 -5.56
N SER A 251 1.03 -18.40 -4.38
CA SER A 251 0.24 -19.62 -4.12
C SER A 251 -1.25 -19.39 -3.90
N GLY A 252 -1.67 -18.15 -3.60
CA GLY A 252 -3.07 -17.82 -3.30
C GLY A 252 -3.49 -18.09 -1.85
N ASN A 253 -2.55 -18.19 -0.91
CA ASN A 253 -2.81 -18.51 0.49
C ASN A 253 -2.98 -17.29 1.41
N GLY A 254 -3.16 -16.09 0.85
CA GLY A 254 -3.28 -14.83 1.60
C GLY A 254 -1.95 -14.19 2.05
N GLY A 255 -0.82 -14.78 1.70
CA GLY A 255 0.52 -14.24 1.91
C GLY A 255 0.96 -13.38 0.71
N ASP A 256 1.94 -13.89 -0.04
CA ASP A 256 2.45 -13.27 -1.27
C ASP A 256 1.35 -13.14 -2.34
N PHE A 257 1.55 -12.23 -3.29
CA PHE A 257 0.55 -11.92 -4.29
C PHE A 257 0.99 -12.35 -5.69
N THR A 258 0.07 -12.92 -6.46
CA THR A 258 0.25 -12.97 -7.90
C THR A 258 0.06 -11.56 -8.45
N SER A 259 1.05 -11.04 -9.15
CA SER A 259 1.10 -9.68 -9.68
C SER A 259 1.36 -9.68 -11.18
N VAL A 260 0.57 -8.90 -11.90
CA VAL A 260 0.65 -8.70 -13.35
C VAL A 260 0.85 -7.22 -13.60
N GLU A 261 1.99 -6.87 -14.19
CA GLU A 261 2.37 -5.51 -14.50
C GLU A 261 2.47 -5.32 -16.01
N VAL A 262 1.78 -4.32 -16.54
CA VAL A 262 1.66 -4.10 -18.00
C VAL A 262 2.15 -2.72 -18.38
N PHE A 263 3.03 -2.68 -19.38
CA PHE A 263 3.63 -1.46 -19.89
C PHE A 263 3.46 -1.34 -21.41
N GLU A 264 3.16 -0.14 -21.89
CA GLU A 264 3.20 0.19 -23.32
C GLU A 264 4.63 0.51 -23.74
N PHE A 265 5.12 -0.23 -24.73
CA PHE A 265 6.44 -0.07 -25.32
C PHE A 265 6.41 1.01 -26.44
N PRO A 266 7.48 1.82 -26.66
CA PRO A 266 8.85 1.73 -26.12
C PRO A 266 9.13 2.52 -24.85
N LEU A 267 8.24 3.41 -24.42
CA LEU A 267 8.49 4.26 -23.24
C LEU A 267 8.30 3.53 -21.90
N MET A 268 7.83 2.28 -21.95
CA MET A 268 7.43 1.49 -20.78
C MET A 268 6.50 2.30 -19.88
N ASP A 269 5.44 2.84 -20.49
CA ASP A 269 4.41 3.61 -19.81
C ASP A 269 3.40 2.65 -19.18
N GLN A 270 3.31 2.58 -17.85
CA GLN A 270 2.44 1.61 -17.19
C GLN A 270 0.97 1.83 -17.60
N VAL A 271 0.31 0.75 -18.01
CA VAL A 271 -1.03 0.77 -18.59
C VAL A 271 -2.05 0.28 -17.58
N LEU A 272 -1.76 -0.86 -16.97
CA LEU A 272 -2.59 -1.47 -15.95
C LEU A 272 -1.76 -2.32 -15.00
N GLU A 273 -2.30 -2.56 -13.81
CA GLU A 273 -1.83 -3.57 -12.87
C GLU A 273 -2.98 -4.49 -12.46
N TRP A 274 -2.68 -5.75 -12.17
CA TRP A 274 -3.57 -6.62 -11.42
C TRP A 274 -2.76 -7.38 -10.37
N ARG A 275 -3.33 -7.51 -9.17
CA ARG A 275 -2.68 -8.18 -8.07
C ARG A 275 -3.71 -8.92 -7.20
N SER A 276 -3.38 -10.13 -6.75
CA SER A 276 -4.23 -10.91 -5.82
C SER A 276 -3.42 -11.92 -5.00
N ASN A 277 -3.67 -11.96 -3.69
CA ASN A 277 -3.14 -12.96 -2.75
C ASN A 277 -4.09 -14.15 -2.53
N GLU A 278 -5.27 -14.13 -3.15
CA GLU A 278 -6.26 -15.21 -3.11
C GLU A 278 -6.29 -16.01 -4.43
N ALA A 279 -5.69 -15.48 -5.49
CA ALA A 279 -5.58 -16.17 -6.77
C ALA A 279 -4.65 -17.37 -6.65
N ASN A 280 -5.23 -18.56 -6.66
CA ASN A 280 -4.48 -19.80 -6.89
C ASN A 280 -4.00 -19.86 -8.36
N PRO A 281 -3.08 -20.77 -8.72
CA PRO A 281 -2.51 -20.78 -10.07
C PRO A 281 -3.53 -20.93 -11.21
N ALA A 282 -4.62 -21.67 -11.01
CA ALA A 282 -5.63 -21.85 -12.04
C ALA A 282 -6.46 -20.57 -12.25
N SER A 283 -6.93 -19.94 -11.17
CA SER A 283 -7.65 -18.66 -11.28
C SER A 283 -6.74 -17.52 -11.72
N GLY A 284 -5.47 -17.54 -11.31
CA GLY A 284 -4.41 -16.63 -11.76
C GLY A 284 -4.19 -16.74 -13.27
N TYR A 285 -4.06 -17.95 -13.80
CA TYR A 285 -3.93 -18.16 -15.24
C TYR A 285 -5.16 -17.65 -16.02
N LEU A 286 -6.38 -17.95 -15.55
CA LEU A 286 -7.60 -17.46 -16.20
C LEU A 286 -7.70 -15.93 -16.21
N LYS A 287 -7.24 -15.28 -15.13
CA LYS A 287 -7.16 -13.82 -15.08
C LYS A 287 -6.12 -13.27 -16.04
N LEU A 288 -4.91 -13.86 -16.05
CA LEU A 288 -3.83 -13.50 -16.97
C LEU A 288 -4.31 -13.62 -18.43
N LYS A 289 -4.93 -14.74 -18.81
CA LYS A 289 -5.51 -14.95 -20.14
C LYS A 289 -6.48 -13.83 -20.55
N LYS A 290 -7.37 -13.42 -19.63
CA LYS A 290 -8.31 -12.31 -19.89
C LYS A 290 -7.59 -10.98 -20.09
N ILE A 291 -6.56 -10.69 -19.29
CA ILE A 291 -5.74 -9.48 -19.42
C ILE A 291 -5.03 -9.47 -20.77
N LEU A 292 -4.37 -10.58 -21.14
CA LEU A 292 -3.65 -10.69 -22.42
C LEU A 292 -4.58 -10.50 -23.63
N ASN A 293 -5.76 -11.13 -23.64
CA ASN A 293 -6.74 -10.95 -24.71
C ASN A 293 -7.31 -9.53 -24.77
N TYR A 294 -7.55 -8.91 -23.61
CA TYR A 294 -7.99 -7.51 -23.54
C TYR A 294 -6.94 -6.56 -24.13
N LEU A 295 -5.65 -6.81 -23.86
CA LEU A 295 -4.54 -6.05 -24.45
C LEU A 295 -4.47 -6.26 -25.96
N ALA A 296 -4.53 -7.51 -26.42
CA ALA A 296 -4.44 -7.86 -27.84
C ALA A 296 -5.55 -7.20 -28.66
N SER A 297 -6.79 -7.19 -28.15
CA SER A 297 -7.93 -6.59 -28.84
C SER A 297 -8.12 -5.09 -28.60
N GLY A 298 -7.32 -4.47 -27.71
CA GLY A 298 -7.54 -3.09 -27.26
C GLY A 298 -8.88 -2.88 -26.55
N GLY A 299 -9.47 -3.94 -26.00
CA GLY A 299 -10.78 -3.91 -25.36
C GLY A 299 -11.98 -3.93 -26.31
N TYR A 300 -11.77 -4.17 -27.60
CA TYR A 300 -12.86 -4.25 -28.59
C TYR A 300 -13.27 -5.72 -28.84
N PRO A 301 -14.59 -6.01 -29.02
CA PRO A 301 -15.03 -7.35 -29.41
C PRO A 301 -14.57 -7.78 -30.80
N ASP A 302 -14.44 -6.83 -31.73
CA ASP A 302 -13.99 -7.05 -33.11
C ASP A 302 -13.04 -5.90 -33.52
N PRO A 303 -11.75 -6.01 -33.15
CA PRO A 303 -10.79 -4.94 -33.36
C PRO A 303 -10.36 -4.82 -34.83
N PRO A 304 -10.24 -3.61 -35.39
CA PRO A 304 -9.78 -3.41 -36.76
C PRO A 304 -8.31 -3.82 -36.98
N THR A 305 -7.52 -3.85 -35.91
CA THR A 305 -6.11 -4.28 -35.86
C THR A 305 -5.82 -4.84 -34.47
N LEU A 306 -4.97 -5.85 -34.37
CA LEU A 306 -4.50 -6.35 -33.07
C LEU A 306 -3.27 -5.58 -32.59
N ASN A 307 -3.05 -5.61 -31.29
CA ASN A 307 -1.81 -5.21 -30.66
C ASN A 307 -0.85 -6.39 -30.55
N ASP A 308 0.45 -6.11 -30.55
CA ASP A 308 1.46 -7.11 -30.23
C ASP A 308 1.63 -7.15 -28.71
N VAL A 309 1.39 -8.31 -28.10
CA VAL A 309 1.49 -8.50 -26.66
C VAL A 309 2.56 -9.54 -26.36
N TYR A 310 3.58 -9.14 -25.61
CA TYR A 310 4.67 -10.00 -25.18
C TYR A 310 4.65 -10.15 -23.68
N PHE A 311 4.78 -11.37 -23.19
CA PHE A 311 4.76 -11.62 -21.76
C PHE A 311 5.75 -12.68 -21.31
N SER A 312 6.06 -12.66 -20.03
CA SER A 312 6.70 -13.80 -19.37
C SER A 312 6.28 -13.91 -17.91
N VAL A 313 6.42 -15.12 -17.38
CA VAL A 313 6.10 -15.50 -16.01
C VAL A 313 7.37 -15.90 -15.28
N GLU A 314 7.50 -15.56 -14.00
CA GLU A 314 8.52 -16.15 -13.14
C GLU A 314 8.35 -17.68 -13.12
N ASN A 315 9.40 -18.46 -13.39
CA ASN A 315 9.30 -19.91 -13.46
C ASN A 315 9.74 -20.63 -12.18
N ASN A 316 9.40 -20.04 -11.03
CA ASN A 316 9.48 -20.73 -9.75
C ASN A 316 8.47 -21.89 -9.68
N GLY A 317 8.48 -22.68 -8.61
CA GLY A 317 7.62 -23.87 -8.51
C GLY A 317 6.12 -23.60 -8.71
N ILE A 318 5.64 -22.40 -8.37
CA ILE A 318 4.25 -22.01 -8.57
C ILE A 318 4.04 -21.52 -10.00
N GLY A 319 4.94 -20.69 -10.52
CA GLY A 319 4.85 -20.19 -11.90
C GLY A 319 4.89 -21.29 -12.96
N GLU A 320 5.60 -22.39 -12.72
CA GLU A 320 5.56 -23.61 -13.56
C GLU A 320 4.14 -24.14 -13.76
N SER A 321 3.26 -24.00 -12.77
CA SER A 321 1.87 -24.44 -12.89
C SER A 321 1.03 -23.53 -13.79
N ILE A 322 1.29 -22.21 -13.80
CA ILE A 322 0.68 -21.27 -14.74
C ILE A 322 1.19 -21.52 -16.17
N LEU A 323 2.50 -21.77 -16.32
CA LEU A 323 3.10 -22.09 -17.61
C LEU A 323 2.56 -23.41 -18.17
N THR A 324 2.40 -24.43 -17.32
CA THR A 324 1.77 -25.70 -17.71
C THR A 324 0.31 -25.49 -18.14
N ALA A 325 -0.46 -24.67 -17.40
CA ALA A 325 -1.83 -24.33 -17.77
C ALA A 325 -1.88 -23.62 -19.13
N TYR A 326 -0.95 -22.70 -19.39
CA TYR A 326 -0.80 -22.04 -20.70
C TYR A 326 -0.46 -23.03 -21.83
N GLU A 327 0.43 -23.98 -21.57
CA GLU A 327 0.81 -25.00 -22.56
C GLU A 327 -0.34 -25.97 -22.88
N LEU A 328 -1.20 -26.27 -21.91
CA LEU A 328 -2.34 -27.18 -22.09
C LEU A 328 -3.60 -26.48 -22.62
N ASP A 329 -3.66 -25.15 -22.62
CA ASP A 329 -4.81 -24.39 -23.13
C ASP A 329 -4.86 -24.48 -24.67
N GLU A 330 -5.93 -25.09 -25.20
CA GLU A 330 -6.17 -25.18 -26.65
C GLU A 330 -6.58 -23.82 -27.26
N GLU A 331 -7.15 -22.93 -26.44
CA GLU A 331 -7.59 -21.58 -26.83
C GLU A 331 -6.64 -20.53 -26.24
N ARG A 332 -5.33 -20.64 -26.52
CA ARG A 332 -4.32 -19.74 -25.94
C ARG A 332 -4.64 -18.26 -26.20
N PRO A 333 -4.28 -17.36 -25.27
CA PRO A 333 -4.44 -15.94 -25.50
C PRO A 333 -3.61 -15.47 -26.70
N ASP A 334 -4.06 -14.39 -27.35
CA ASP A 334 -3.37 -13.73 -28.46
C ASP A 334 -2.17 -12.92 -27.94
N ALA A 335 -1.16 -13.62 -27.41
CA ALA A 335 0.06 -13.05 -26.85
C ALA A 335 1.24 -14.02 -27.02
N VAL A 336 2.44 -13.46 -27.10
CA VAL A 336 3.68 -14.22 -27.28
C VAL A 336 4.40 -14.36 -25.94
N LEU A 337 4.52 -15.61 -25.46
CA LEU A 337 5.32 -15.95 -24.30
C LEU A 337 6.80 -15.95 -24.67
N LEU A 338 7.60 -15.11 -24.02
CA LEU A 338 9.05 -15.06 -24.23
C LEU A 338 9.80 -15.81 -23.14
N SER A 339 10.92 -16.41 -23.52
CA SER A 339 11.85 -17.10 -22.64
C SER A 339 13.24 -16.99 -23.25
N LYS A 340 14.30 -16.99 -22.43
CA LYS A 340 15.66 -16.94 -22.97
C LYS A 340 15.89 -18.13 -23.89
N ALA A 341 16.42 -17.92 -25.10
CA ALA A 341 16.63 -19.00 -26.08
C ALA A 341 17.46 -20.18 -25.55
N THR A 342 18.34 -19.95 -24.59
CA THR A 342 19.18 -20.98 -23.94
C THR A 342 18.55 -21.58 -22.67
N ALA A 343 17.33 -21.18 -22.30
CA ALA A 343 16.68 -21.66 -21.08
C ALA A 343 16.21 -23.10 -21.26
N LYS A 344 16.44 -23.92 -20.24
CA LYS A 344 15.95 -25.31 -20.20
C LYS A 344 14.46 -25.42 -19.87
N ARG A 345 13.86 -24.33 -19.39
CA ARG A 345 12.46 -24.24 -18.96
C ARG A 345 11.86 -22.94 -19.47
N THR A 346 10.59 -22.99 -19.84
CA THR A 346 9.80 -21.83 -20.25
C THR A 346 9.69 -20.83 -19.08
N GLY A 347 9.48 -19.55 -19.39
CA GLY A 347 9.42 -18.45 -18.44
C GLY A 347 10.79 -17.88 -18.04
N MET A 348 10.79 -17.16 -16.93
CA MET A 348 11.94 -16.40 -16.45
C MET A 348 12.40 -16.91 -15.09
N HIS A 349 13.62 -17.44 -15.07
CA HIS A 349 14.26 -17.81 -13.82
C HIS A 349 14.84 -16.57 -13.14
N THR A 350 14.50 -16.36 -11.88
CA THR A 350 15.05 -15.29 -11.04
C THR A 350 16.12 -15.88 -10.11
N THR A 351 17.32 -15.29 -10.12
CA THR A 351 18.39 -15.55 -9.15
C THR A 351 18.72 -14.26 -8.40
N ASP A 352 19.43 -14.36 -7.27
CA ASP A 352 20.00 -13.22 -6.55
C ASP A 352 20.73 -12.24 -7.50
N ARG A 353 21.53 -12.79 -8.45
CA ARG A 353 22.25 -12.00 -9.46
C ARG A 353 21.30 -11.26 -10.40
N THR A 354 20.31 -11.94 -10.96
CA THR A 354 19.37 -11.27 -11.89
C THR A 354 18.47 -10.27 -11.15
N LYS A 355 18.13 -10.52 -9.89
CA LYS A 355 17.35 -9.59 -9.05
C LYS A 355 18.11 -8.27 -8.85
N ILE A 356 19.42 -8.35 -8.54
CA ILE A 356 20.29 -7.17 -8.46
C ILE A 356 20.39 -6.45 -9.82
N GLU A 357 20.73 -7.20 -10.87
CA GLU A 357 20.96 -6.66 -12.21
C GLU A 357 19.73 -5.92 -12.76
N TYR A 358 18.57 -6.57 -12.77
CA TYR A 358 17.34 -5.97 -13.30
C TYR A 358 16.75 -4.91 -12.37
N GLY A 359 17.04 -4.95 -11.08
CA GLY A 359 16.74 -3.85 -10.16
C GLY A 359 17.53 -2.58 -10.50
N ILE A 360 18.84 -2.71 -10.80
CA ILE A 360 19.68 -1.57 -11.22
C ILE A 360 19.22 -1.03 -12.58
N ILE A 361 18.90 -1.91 -13.53
CA ILE A 361 18.37 -1.52 -14.84
C ILE A 361 17.04 -0.76 -14.68
N MET A 362 16.10 -1.31 -13.89
CA MET A 362 14.81 -0.69 -13.60
C MET A 362 14.99 0.70 -12.98
N GLN A 363 15.86 0.85 -11.98
CA GLN A 363 16.21 2.14 -11.39
C GLN A 363 16.65 3.15 -12.46
N ASN A 364 17.59 2.77 -13.33
CA ASN A 364 18.10 3.65 -14.38
C ASN A 364 17.02 4.00 -15.42
N MET A 365 16.13 3.07 -15.77
CA MET A 365 15.04 3.33 -16.68
C MET A 365 14.04 4.34 -16.10
N ILE A 366 13.71 4.21 -14.81
CA ILE A 366 12.84 5.16 -14.11
C ILE A 366 13.48 6.56 -14.10
N LYS A 367 14.72 6.67 -13.64
CA LYS A 367 15.43 7.97 -13.52
C LYS A 367 15.51 8.72 -14.85
N ASN A 368 15.63 7.99 -15.95
CA ASN A 368 15.75 8.57 -17.29
C ASN A 368 14.40 8.71 -18.02
N GLY A 369 13.27 8.46 -17.35
CA GLY A 369 11.93 8.55 -17.95
C GLY A 369 11.66 7.52 -19.04
N ARG A 370 12.38 6.39 -19.02
CA ARG A 370 12.23 5.25 -19.94
C ARG A 370 11.42 4.10 -19.32
N LEU A 371 10.94 4.28 -18.09
CA LEU A 371 9.93 3.47 -17.43
C LEU A 371 9.09 4.42 -16.57
N ILE A 372 7.79 4.49 -16.85
CA ILE A 372 6.87 5.41 -16.18
C ILE A 372 5.93 4.61 -15.30
N VAL A 373 6.14 4.70 -13.99
CA VAL A 373 5.29 4.08 -12.97
C VAL A 373 4.07 4.96 -12.69
N ARG A 374 2.90 4.33 -12.64
CA ARG A 374 1.59 4.92 -12.32
C ARG A 374 0.92 4.27 -11.10
N SER A 375 1.32 3.04 -10.77
CA SER A 375 0.79 2.30 -9.64
C SER A 375 1.28 2.88 -8.31
N HIS A 376 0.32 3.22 -7.45
CA HIS A 376 0.61 3.59 -6.07
C HIS A 376 1.17 2.42 -5.25
N ILE A 377 0.76 1.19 -5.60
CA ILE A 377 1.23 -0.04 -4.95
C ILE A 377 2.70 -0.27 -5.30
N LEU A 378 3.05 -0.26 -6.58
CA LEU A 378 4.43 -0.39 -7.04
C LEU A 378 5.32 0.74 -6.50
N HIS A 379 4.81 1.97 -6.40
CA HIS A 379 5.53 3.07 -5.76
C HIS A 379 5.82 2.78 -4.28
N GLU A 380 4.83 2.27 -3.54
CA GLU A 380 5.03 1.90 -2.13
C GLU A 380 6.02 0.74 -1.97
N GLU A 381 6.01 -0.24 -2.86
CA GLU A 381 7.03 -1.29 -2.86
C GLU A 381 8.42 -0.70 -3.13
N ILE A 382 8.58 0.21 -4.10
CA ILE A 382 9.86 0.87 -4.41
C ILE A 382 10.43 1.58 -3.18
N ARG A 383 9.60 2.28 -2.41
CA ARG A 383 10.01 2.95 -1.16
C ARG A 383 10.42 1.98 -0.04
N ASN A 384 9.84 0.78 -0.06
CA ASN A 384 10.04 -0.23 0.96
C ASN A 384 11.00 -1.35 0.53
N PHE A 385 11.69 -1.20 -0.60
CA PHE A 385 12.68 -2.15 -1.07
C PHE A 385 14.06 -1.83 -0.52
N GLU A 386 14.67 -2.77 0.20
CA GLU A 386 15.96 -2.58 0.86
C GLU A 386 17.05 -3.50 0.29
N THR A 387 18.29 -3.05 0.40
CA THR A 387 19.47 -3.84 0.09
C THR A 387 19.73 -4.79 1.26
N GLY A 388 19.43 -6.07 1.06
CA GLY A 388 19.67 -7.12 2.04
C GLY A 388 21.14 -7.58 2.11
N PRO A 389 21.42 -8.62 2.91
CA PRO A 389 22.76 -9.20 3.02
C PRO A 389 23.32 -9.61 1.65
N ARG A 390 24.60 -9.31 1.41
CA ARG A 390 25.30 -9.56 0.12
C ARG A 390 24.78 -8.71 -1.06
N GLY A 391 24.01 -7.66 -0.80
CA GLY A 391 23.52 -6.75 -1.83
C GLY A 391 22.23 -7.20 -2.53
N VAL A 392 21.67 -8.35 -2.14
CA VAL A 392 20.43 -8.88 -2.73
C VAL A 392 19.25 -8.05 -2.23
N PRO A 393 18.47 -7.42 -3.12
CA PRO A 393 17.41 -6.55 -2.65
C PRO A 393 16.17 -7.36 -2.30
N ASN A 394 15.45 -6.94 -1.27
CA ASN A 394 14.24 -7.59 -0.78
C ASN A 394 13.27 -6.56 -0.21
N ALA A 395 11.99 -6.93 -0.09
CA ALA A 395 11.05 -6.13 0.66
C ALA A 395 11.49 -6.00 2.12
N LYS A 396 11.39 -4.79 2.69
CA LYS A 396 11.48 -4.58 4.13
C LYS A 396 10.49 -5.49 4.85
N LYS A 397 10.82 -5.88 6.08
CA LYS A 397 9.93 -6.69 6.92
C LYS A 397 8.51 -6.10 6.96
N GLY A 398 7.52 -6.93 6.60
CA GLY A 398 6.10 -6.57 6.54
C GLY A 398 5.67 -5.81 5.28
N GLY A 399 6.58 -5.58 4.32
CA GLY A 399 6.26 -5.13 2.97
C GLY A 399 6.19 -6.29 1.99
N THR A 400 5.93 -5.97 0.72
CA THR A 400 5.87 -6.91 -0.40
C THR A 400 6.75 -6.43 -1.54
N ASP A 401 7.16 -7.34 -2.42
CA ASP A 401 7.95 -7.04 -3.62
C ASP A 401 7.36 -7.62 -4.91
N ASP A 402 6.15 -8.19 -4.88
CA ASP A 402 5.56 -8.91 -6.01
C ASP A 402 5.39 -8.01 -7.27
N CYS A 403 4.99 -6.73 -7.11
CA CYS A 403 4.87 -5.80 -8.23
C CYS A 403 6.24 -5.38 -8.78
N ILE A 404 7.24 -5.19 -7.90
CA ILE A 404 8.63 -4.96 -8.30
C ILE A 404 9.14 -6.15 -9.11
N MET A 405 8.91 -7.38 -8.63
CA MET A 405 9.37 -8.60 -9.29
C MET A 405 8.71 -8.78 -10.66
N ALA A 406 7.39 -8.60 -10.75
CA ALA A 406 6.67 -8.57 -12.01
C ALA A 406 7.22 -7.48 -12.95
N THR A 407 7.53 -6.29 -12.45
CA THR A 407 8.12 -5.20 -13.24
C THR A 407 9.52 -5.56 -13.75
N MET A 408 10.37 -6.19 -12.95
CA MET A 408 11.68 -6.68 -13.39
C MET A 408 11.53 -7.72 -14.52
N ILE A 409 10.51 -8.55 -14.49
CA ILE A 409 10.20 -9.50 -15.57
C ILE A 409 9.75 -8.76 -16.83
N ALA A 410 8.91 -7.74 -16.71
CA ALA A 410 8.53 -6.90 -17.86
C ALA A 410 9.76 -6.23 -18.49
N VAL A 411 10.68 -5.70 -17.68
CA VAL A 411 11.96 -5.16 -18.17
C VAL A 411 12.75 -6.24 -18.91
N ARG A 412 12.85 -7.46 -18.37
CA ARG A 412 13.52 -8.59 -19.04
C ARG A 412 12.92 -8.95 -20.39
N VAL A 413 11.59 -8.92 -20.51
CA VAL A 413 10.89 -9.17 -21.78
C VAL A 413 11.36 -8.17 -22.85
N THR A 414 11.54 -6.88 -22.50
CA THR A 414 12.07 -5.89 -23.46
C THR A 414 13.49 -6.20 -23.95
N TYR A 415 14.34 -6.75 -23.09
CA TYR A 415 15.70 -7.15 -23.45
C TYR A 415 15.70 -8.35 -24.39
N LEU A 416 14.84 -9.35 -24.15
CA LEU A 416 14.69 -10.49 -25.07
C LEU A 416 14.17 -10.04 -26.44
N LEU A 417 13.20 -9.12 -26.48
CA LEU A 417 12.72 -8.55 -27.74
C LEU A 417 13.83 -7.87 -28.54
N ALA A 418 14.72 -7.15 -27.86
CA ALA A 418 15.87 -6.51 -28.50
C ALA A 418 16.94 -7.51 -28.97
N GLU A 419 17.07 -8.66 -28.29
CA GLU A 419 18.02 -9.73 -28.66
C GLU A 419 17.58 -10.51 -29.91
N GLU A 420 16.27 -10.77 -30.07
CA GLU A 420 15.76 -11.60 -31.17
C GLU A 420 15.79 -10.91 -32.53
N ASP A 421 15.69 -9.57 -32.60
CA ASP A 421 15.81 -8.86 -33.88
C ASP A 421 16.20 -7.36 -33.75
N ALA A 422 17.48 -7.10 -33.51
CA ALA A 422 18.04 -5.74 -33.40
C ALA A 422 17.72 -4.83 -34.62
N THR A 423 17.48 -5.42 -35.80
CA THR A 423 17.22 -4.71 -37.06
C THR A 423 15.73 -4.44 -37.30
N THR A 424 14.86 -5.44 -37.08
CA THR A 424 13.41 -5.28 -37.25
C THR A 424 12.81 -4.39 -36.16
N PHE A 425 13.32 -4.47 -34.93
CA PHE A 425 12.85 -3.69 -33.79
C PHE A 425 13.15 -2.19 -33.93
N ALA A 426 14.33 -1.82 -34.44
CA ALA A 426 14.68 -0.43 -34.75
C ALA A 426 13.87 0.13 -35.95
N ALA A 427 13.61 -0.71 -36.96
CA ALA A 427 12.91 -0.32 -38.18
C ALA A 427 11.39 -0.09 -37.99
N VAL A 428 10.74 -0.83 -37.11
CA VAL A 428 9.29 -0.67 -36.82
C VAL A 428 9.02 0.54 -35.91
N HIS A 429 9.97 0.91 -35.05
CA HIS A 429 9.72 1.91 -34.00
C HIS A 429 10.34 3.28 -34.23
N ASN A 430 11.02 3.51 -35.37
CA ASN A 430 11.60 4.82 -35.71
C ASN A 430 12.50 5.38 -34.58
N VAL A 431 13.15 4.48 -33.85
CA VAL A 431 14.08 4.81 -32.75
C VAL A 431 15.48 4.68 -33.32
N SER A 432 16.25 5.77 -33.28
CA SER A 432 17.62 5.76 -33.78
C SER A 432 18.48 4.79 -32.96
N ASP A 433 19.38 4.06 -33.61
CA ASP A 433 20.31 3.07 -33.03
C ASP A 433 21.13 3.58 -31.81
N ARG A 434 21.08 4.88 -31.51
CA ARG A 434 21.75 5.50 -30.35
C ARG A 434 20.91 5.49 -29.07
N ASP A 435 19.61 5.20 -29.16
CA ASP A 435 18.67 5.29 -28.03
C ASP A 435 18.38 3.94 -27.33
N PHE A 436 18.86 2.82 -27.87
CA PHE A 436 18.78 1.50 -27.21
C PHE A 436 20.05 1.19 -26.40
N LEU A 437 19.83 0.84 -25.14
CA LEU A 437 20.77 0.79 -24.02
C LEU A 437 22.04 -0.07 -24.20
N PHE A 438 23.04 0.28 -23.37
CA PHE A 438 24.23 -0.45 -22.96
C PHE A 438 24.25 -1.95 -23.31
N LYS A 439 25.16 -2.34 -24.20
CA LYS A 439 25.66 -3.72 -24.20
C LYS A 439 26.38 -3.95 -22.87
N PRO A 440 26.00 -4.94 -22.06
CA PRO A 440 26.88 -5.43 -21.03
C PRO A 440 28.16 -5.90 -21.75
N THR A 441 29.31 -5.36 -21.36
CA THR A 441 30.59 -5.92 -21.80
C THR A 441 30.60 -7.39 -21.42
N LYS A 442 30.72 -8.27 -22.42
CA LYS A 442 31.12 -9.66 -22.21
C LYS A 442 32.48 -9.61 -21.50
N ASP A 443 32.50 -9.74 -20.18
CA ASP A 443 33.71 -10.20 -19.51
C ASP A 443 33.82 -11.69 -19.83
N THR A 444 34.66 -11.95 -20.82
CA THR A 444 35.23 -13.25 -21.08
C THR A 444 36.11 -13.61 -19.88
N THR A 445 35.58 -14.44 -18.98
CA THR A 445 36.27 -15.61 -18.41
C THR A 445 35.27 -16.35 -17.53
N ASP A 446 34.77 -17.46 -18.06
CA ASP A 446 34.57 -18.65 -17.24
C ASP A 446 35.92 -18.94 -16.58
N ASP A 447 35.99 -18.88 -15.25
CA ASP A 447 36.72 -19.84 -14.45
C ASP A 447 36.26 -19.68 -12.99
N ASP A 448 35.90 -20.82 -12.40
CA ASP A 448 35.62 -21.00 -11.00
C ASP A 448 36.75 -20.42 -10.13
N ASP A 449 36.43 -19.53 -9.19
CA ASP A 449 37.12 -19.49 -7.91
C ASP A 449 36.34 -18.68 -6.86
N ASP A 450 35.93 -19.38 -5.81
CA ASP A 450 35.50 -18.83 -4.53
C ASP A 450 36.61 -17.96 -3.95
N ASN A 451 36.46 -16.63 -3.97
CA ASN A 451 37.22 -15.75 -3.07
C ASN A 451 36.47 -14.45 -2.76
N PHE A 452 35.70 -14.48 -1.68
CA PHE A 452 35.25 -13.29 -0.96
C PHE A 452 36.48 -12.53 -0.43
N THR A 453 36.84 -11.41 -1.05
CA THR A 453 37.75 -10.43 -0.44
C THR A 453 36.95 -9.29 0.17
N SER A 454 36.97 -9.25 1.50
CA SER A 454 36.42 -8.19 2.33
C SER A 454 37.26 -6.92 2.19
N MET A 455 36.60 -5.77 2.04
CA MET A 455 37.25 -4.46 2.09
C MET A 455 36.78 -3.73 3.35
N TRP A 456 37.65 -3.66 4.34
CA TRP A 456 37.53 -2.80 5.50
C TRP A 456 38.07 -1.42 5.15
N PHE A 457 37.35 -0.35 5.53
CA PHE A 457 37.92 0.99 5.58
C PHE A 457 38.00 1.44 7.04
N PHE A 458 39.23 1.61 7.52
CA PHE A 458 39.58 2.46 8.65
C PHE A 458 39.80 3.88 8.14
N GLY A 459 39.22 4.86 8.82
CA GLY A 459 39.37 6.29 8.57
C GLY A 459 38.34 7.09 9.34
#